data_AF-A0A496SVQ5-F1
#
_entry.id   AF-A0A496SVQ5-F1
#
_cell.length_a   1.000
_cell.length_b   1.000
_cell.length_c   1.000
_cell.angle_alpha   90.00
_cell.angle_beta   90.00
_cell.angle_gamma   90.00
#
_symmetry.space_group_name_H-M   'P 1'
#
loop_
_entity.id
_entity.type
_entity.pdbx_description
1 polymer ?
#
loop_
_entity_poly.entity_id
_entity_poly.type
_entity_poly.pdbx_seq_one_letter_code
_entity_poly.pdbx_strand_id
1 'polypeptide(L)'
;MRRKTTILCILATAALSLATGIGDLLGKSAILCSSSACMKVHSSSFATAFVIPVGFYATLFLLLSLWFFLKRQEDICSMILCSLLGLELYYTYLQIFFIGSLCRVCLLFLALLLVCVLIARAYRERNAVLLGLMMFLVAHFAFFYPRVTLKPTLTLDEVAEKKAIEIFAAPSCTHCEHAIEYLRKICAKTGTPLIVRPVSISTRDMDQSVRWVTGKLFECKSRTSYRLAEKIVWENEKEARKLNNGKLAVPLILVKVNGTEETFRGWGKDVQRAIDSLFETTRNLGIDTLGLKKSYASTLIESEEGKTLSMCSKGAFCSEDSD
;
A
#
# COMPACT_ATOMS: atom_id res chain seq x y z
N MET A 1 28.04 18.05 -30.47
CA MET A 1 27.66 17.96 -29.04
C MET A 1 26.38 17.16 -28.81
N ARG A 2 25.27 17.48 -29.49
CA ARG A 2 23.95 16.83 -29.31
C ARG A 2 23.95 15.29 -29.28
N ARG A 3 24.70 14.62 -30.18
CA ARG A 3 24.79 13.15 -30.23
C ARG A 3 25.37 12.55 -28.94
N LYS A 4 26.47 13.13 -28.42
CA LYS A 4 27.10 12.70 -27.17
C LYS A 4 26.15 12.91 -25.98
N THR A 5 25.47 14.05 -25.94
CA THR A 5 24.48 14.36 -24.89
C THR A 5 23.30 13.39 -24.92
N THR A 6 22.79 13.04 -26.11
CA THR A 6 21.69 12.07 -26.28
C THR A 6 22.10 10.70 -25.74
N ILE A 7 23.28 10.21 -26.13
CA ILE A 7 23.83 8.94 -25.67
C ILE A 7 23.97 8.92 -24.15
N LEU A 8 24.57 9.95 -23.57
CA LEU A 8 24.78 10.04 -22.13
C LEU A 8 23.46 10.09 -21.35
N CYS A 9 22.46 10.80 -21.88
CA CYS A 9 21.14 10.90 -21.26
C CYS A 9 20.39 9.56 -21.30
N ILE A 10 20.40 8.85 -22.44
CA ILE A 10 19.78 7.52 -22.54
C ILE A 10 20.48 6.53 -21.61
N LEU A 11 21.83 6.54 -21.55
CA LEU A 11 22.59 5.69 -20.63
C LEU A 11 22.29 5.98 -19.16
N ALA A 12 22.24 7.25 -18.76
CA ALA A 12 21.89 7.62 -17.39
C ALA A 12 20.47 7.17 -17.02
N THR A 13 19.52 7.32 -17.95
CA THR A 13 18.14 6.88 -17.76
C THR A 13 18.06 5.36 -17.65
N ALA A 14 18.81 4.62 -18.48
CA ALA A 14 18.88 3.16 -18.45
C ALA A 14 19.52 2.64 -17.14
N ALA A 15 20.56 3.33 -16.65
CA ALA A 15 21.21 3.00 -15.39
C ALA A 15 20.28 3.21 -14.19
N LEU A 16 19.51 4.31 -14.17
CA LEU A 16 18.49 4.55 -13.14
C LEU A 16 17.41 3.47 -13.15
N SER A 17 16.93 3.12 -14.35
CA SER A 17 15.95 2.04 -14.55
C SER A 17 16.48 0.66 -14.10
N LEU A 18 17.77 0.41 -14.32
CA LEU A 18 18.40 -0.84 -13.92
C LEU A 18 18.56 -0.89 -12.40
N ALA A 19 19.03 0.20 -11.79
CA ALA A 19 19.18 0.32 -10.35
C ALA A 19 17.83 0.11 -9.64
N THR A 20 16.75 0.72 -10.14
CA THR A 20 15.39 0.51 -9.62
C THR A 20 14.93 -0.94 -9.78
N GLY A 21 15.12 -1.56 -10.96
CA GLY A 21 14.81 -2.97 -11.17
C GLY A 21 15.55 -3.92 -10.22
N ILE A 22 16.84 -3.68 -9.97
CA ILE A 22 17.65 -4.43 -9.00
C ILE A 22 17.14 -4.19 -7.56
N GLY A 23 16.82 -2.95 -7.22
CA GLY A 23 16.25 -2.59 -5.93
C GLY A 23 14.95 -3.33 -5.63
N ASP A 24 14.08 -3.45 -6.62
CA ASP A 24 12.82 -4.17 -6.52
C ASP A 24 13.03 -5.67 -6.41
N LEU A 25 13.93 -6.24 -7.23
CA LEU A 25 14.26 -7.67 -7.18
C LEU A 25 14.83 -8.09 -5.82
N LEU A 26 15.70 -7.26 -5.22
CA LEU A 26 16.34 -7.53 -3.94
C LEU A 26 15.47 -7.15 -2.74
N GLY A 27 14.28 -6.56 -2.95
CA GLY A 27 13.45 -6.01 -1.87
C GLY A 27 14.13 -4.86 -1.10
N LYS A 28 15.15 -4.23 -1.72
CA LYS A 28 15.99 -3.17 -1.16
C LYS A 28 15.68 -1.80 -1.78
N SER A 29 14.47 -1.61 -2.30
CA SER A 29 14.02 -0.33 -2.87
C SER A 29 14.13 0.86 -1.90
N ALA A 30 14.15 0.60 -0.59
CA ALA A 30 14.45 1.59 0.46
C ALA A 30 15.83 2.27 0.32
N ILE A 31 16.82 1.60 -0.28
CA ILE A 31 18.18 2.14 -0.49
C ILE A 31 18.16 3.23 -1.56
N LEU A 32 17.33 3.07 -2.60
CA LEU A 32 17.19 4.03 -3.69
C LEU A 32 16.19 5.14 -3.34
N CYS A 33 15.17 4.82 -2.55
CA CYS A 33 14.24 5.80 -2.03
C CYS A 33 13.61 5.34 -0.71
N SER A 34 14.02 5.99 0.39
CA SER A 34 13.52 5.70 1.75
C SER A 34 12.14 6.27 2.04
N SER A 35 11.53 7.01 1.11
CA SER A 35 10.22 7.61 1.35
C SER A 35 9.12 6.56 1.41
N SER A 36 8.12 6.78 2.28
CA SER A 36 6.94 5.92 2.40
C SER A 36 6.17 5.79 1.07
N ALA A 37 6.18 6.83 0.25
CA ALA A 37 5.57 6.85 -1.07
C ALA A 37 6.28 5.91 -2.06
N CYS A 38 7.62 5.93 -2.07
CA CYS A 38 8.41 5.02 -2.92
C CYS A 38 8.19 3.56 -2.53
N MET A 39 8.25 3.26 -1.23
CA MET A 39 7.98 1.91 -0.74
C MET A 39 6.60 1.41 -1.17
N LYS A 40 5.58 2.28 -1.12
CA LYS A 40 4.20 1.94 -1.52
C LYS A 40 4.08 1.64 -3.02
N VAL A 41 4.75 2.44 -3.87
CA VAL A 41 4.72 2.24 -5.32
C VAL A 41 5.49 0.97 -5.71
N HIS A 42 6.68 0.76 -5.15
CA HIS A 42 7.53 -0.38 -5.50
C HIS A 42 7.07 -1.71 -4.88
N SER A 43 6.31 -1.68 -3.78
CA SER A 43 5.62 -2.86 -3.27
C SER A 43 4.30 -3.13 -3.99
N SER A 44 3.89 -2.26 -4.91
CA SER A 44 2.58 -2.42 -5.57
C SER A 44 2.59 -3.52 -6.61
N SER A 45 1.42 -4.10 -6.88
CA SER A 45 1.24 -5.02 -8.01
C SER A 45 1.53 -4.42 -9.39
N PHE A 46 1.72 -3.10 -9.49
CA PHE A 46 2.14 -2.41 -10.72
C PHE A 46 3.66 -2.30 -10.89
N ALA A 47 4.44 -2.60 -9.85
CA ALA A 47 5.90 -2.58 -9.92
C ALA A 47 6.47 -3.77 -10.72
N THR A 48 5.66 -4.80 -10.98
CA THR A 48 6.06 -5.97 -11.76
C THR A 48 5.11 -6.24 -12.93
N ALA A 49 5.68 -6.67 -14.05
CA ALA A 49 4.95 -7.20 -15.21
C ALA A 49 5.47 -8.60 -15.48
N PHE A 50 4.59 -9.60 -15.56
CA PHE A 50 4.98 -11.02 -15.68
C PHE A 50 6.02 -11.47 -14.63
N VAL A 51 5.88 -11.02 -13.39
CA VAL A 51 6.79 -11.31 -12.25
C VAL A 51 8.15 -10.61 -12.34
N ILE A 52 8.45 -9.92 -13.44
CA ILE A 52 9.70 -9.19 -13.63
C ILE A 52 9.48 -7.71 -13.27
N PRO A 53 10.35 -7.08 -12.46
CA PRO A 53 10.29 -5.65 -12.19
C PRO A 53 10.26 -4.81 -13.46
N VAL A 54 9.36 -3.82 -13.51
CA VAL A 54 9.16 -2.96 -14.68
C VAL A 54 10.43 -2.20 -15.10
N GLY A 55 11.32 -1.92 -14.13
CA GLY A 55 12.63 -1.31 -14.37
C GLY A 55 13.52 -2.11 -15.33
N PHE A 56 13.47 -3.44 -15.34
CA PHE A 56 14.26 -4.23 -16.29
C PHE A 56 13.77 -4.10 -17.73
N TYR A 57 12.44 -4.02 -17.93
CA TYR A 57 11.88 -3.79 -19.26
C TYR A 57 12.27 -2.41 -19.78
N ALA A 58 12.14 -1.37 -18.94
CA ALA A 58 12.56 -0.02 -19.32
C ALA A 58 14.06 0.05 -19.65
N THR A 59 14.94 -0.62 -18.89
CA THR A 59 16.36 -0.71 -19.23
C THR A 59 16.58 -1.37 -20.59
N LEU A 60 15.92 -2.50 -20.86
CA LEU A 60 16.05 -3.21 -22.13
C LEU A 60 15.64 -2.31 -23.32
N PHE A 61 14.48 -1.67 -23.24
CA PHE A 61 14.00 -0.79 -24.31
C PHE A 61 14.87 0.46 -24.48
N LEU A 62 15.42 1.03 -23.40
CA LEU A 62 16.36 2.15 -23.49
C LEU A 62 17.68 1.74 -24.16
N LEU A 63 18.21 0.55 -23.85
CA LEU A 63 19.39 0.02 -24.53
C LEU A 63 19.14 -0.28 -26.01
N LEU A 64 17.95 -0.81 -26.34
CA LEU A 64 17.53 -0.99 -27.73
C LEU A 64 17.42 0.35 -28.46
N SER A 65 16.80 1.36 -27.84
CA SER A 65 16.72 2.72 -28.38
C SER A 65 18.11 3.30 -28.62
N LEU A 66 19.04 3.13 -27.67
CA LEU A 66 20.42 3.55 -27.83
C LEU A 66 21.10 2.85 -29.02
N TRP A 67 20.91 1.52 -29.15
CA TRP A 67 21.48 0.76 -30.25
C TRP A 67 21.00 1.25 -31.62
N PHE A 68 19.70 1.49 -31.78
CA PHE A 68 19.12 2.04 -33.00
C PHE A 68 19.61 3.47 -33.28
N PHE A 69 19.75 4.30 -32.25
CA PHE A 69 20.34 5.62 -32.36
C PHE A 69 21.80 5.57 -32.84
N LEU A 70 22.60 4.62 -32.35
CA LEU A 70 23.98 4.42 -32.80
C LEU A 70 24.05 3.98 -34.27
N LYS A 71 23.11 3.14 -34.71
CA LYS A 71 22.93 2.72 -36.12
C LYS A 71 22.32 3.79 -37.04
N ARG A 72 22.05 5.00 -36.53
CA ARG A 72 21.40 6.11 -37.26
C ARG A 72 19.97 5.79 -37.73
N GLN A 73 19.29 4.86 -37.07
CA GLN A 73 17.87 4.58 -37.29
C GLN A 73 17.03 5.44 -36.33
N GLU A 74 17.00 6.75 -36.59
CA GLU A 74 16.40 7.76 -35.70
C GLU A 74 14.87 7.59 -35.53
N ASP A 75 14.18 7.10 -36.57
CA ASP A 75 12.72 6.87 -36.53
C ASP A 75 12.35 5.78 -35.52
N ILE A 76 13.05 4.63 -35.56
CA ILE A 76 12.82 3.50 -34.65
C ILE A 76 13.20 3.91 -33.22
N CYS A 77 14.31 4.62 -33.05
CA CYS A 77 14.69 5.18 -31.75
C CYS A 77 13.59 6.08 -31.18
N SER A 78 13.03 6.97 -32.01
CA SER A 78 11.94 7.87 -31.63
C SER A 78 10.68 7.12 -31.26
N MET A 79 10.31 6.08 -32.02
CA MET A 79 9.18 5.20 -31.72
C MET A 79 9.31 4.53 -30.34
N ILE A 80 10.49 3.98 -30.02
CA ILE A 80 10.74 3.33 -28.73
C ILE A 80 10.69 4.35 -27.58
N LEU A 81 11.34 5.51 -27.72
CA LEU A 81 11.35 6.54 -26.68
C LEU A 81 9.94 7.08 -26.39
N CYS A 82 9.15 7.37 -27.43
CA CYS A 82 7.78 7.83 -27.25
C CYS A 82 6.87 6.71 -26.69
N SER A 83 7.10 5.45 -27.06
CA SER A 83 6.39 4.29 -26.48
C SER A 83 6.63 4.18 -24.97
N LEU A 84 7.90 4.28 -24.55
CA LEU A 84 8.27 4.30 -23.14
C LEU A 84 7.66 5.49 -22.41
N LEU A 85 7.65 6.68 -23.04
CA LEU A 85 7.05 7.86 -22.46
C LEU A 85 5.54 7.67 -22.23
N GLY A 86 4.83 7.08 -23.20
CA GLY A 86 3.41 6.75 -23.07
C GLY A 86 3.11 5.81 -21.91
N LEU A 87 3.92 4.74 -21.76
CA LEU A 87 3.84 3.82 -20.63
C LEU A 87 4.08 4.54 -19.29
N GLU A 88 5.13 5.36 -19.22
CA GLU A 88 5.51 6.05 -17.98
C GLU A 88 4.50 7.12 -17.56
N LEU A 89 3.89 7.82 -18.53
CA LEU A 89 2.78 8.72 -18.27
C LEU A 89 1.59 7.98 -17.67
N TYR A 90 1.31 6.75 -18.13
CA TYR A 90 0.26 5.92 -17.56
C TYR A 90 0.61 5.42 -16.13
N TYR A 91 1.85 4.99 -15.88
CA TYR A 91 2.29 4.66 -14.53
C TYR A 91 2.23 5.86 -13.59
N THR A 92 2.53 7.06 -14.08
CA THR A 92 2.37 8.30 -13.32
C THR A 92 0.88 8.59 -13.03
N TYR A 93 0.00 8.35 -14.00
CA TYR A 93 -1.45 8.40 -13.80
C TYR A 93 -1.90 7.43 -12.68
N LEU A 94 -1.39 6.19 -12.67
CA LEU A 94 -1.66 5.23 -11.59
C LEU A 94 -1.20 5.74 -10.22
N GLN A 95 -0.01 6.33 -10.14
CA GLN A 95 0.51 6.88 -8.88
C GLN A 95 -0.38 7.99 -8.32
N ILE A 96 -0.92 8.85 -9.17
CA ILE A 96 -1.79 9.97 -8.78
C ILE A 96 -3.19 9.47 -8.39
N PHE A 97 -3.84 8.71 -9.27
CA PHE A 97 -5.28 8.43 -9.15
C PHE A 97 -5.61 7.11 -8.45
N PHE A 98 -4.73 6.10 -8.52
CA PHE A 98 -4.96 4.81 -7.88
C PHE A 98 -4.23 4.69 -6.55
N ILE A 99 -2.89 4.85 -6.58
CA ILE A 99 -2.05 4.66 -5.40
C ILE A 99 -2.19 5.86 -4.45
N GLY A 100 -2.41 7.06 -4.99
CA GLY A 100 -2.49 8.29 -4.21
C GLY A 100 -1.17 8.64 -3.52
N SER A 101 -0.03 8.30 -4.14
CA SER A 101 1.32 8.55 -3.62
C SER A 101 2.31 8.64 -4.78
N LEU A 102 3.13 9.69 -4.78
CA LEU A 102 4.11 9.96 -5.84
C LEU A 102 5.50 9.51 -5.43
N CYS A 103 6.09 8.61 -6.23
CA CYS A 103 7.46 8.14 -6.05
C CYS A 103 8.44 9.14 -6.68
N ARG A 104 9.37 9.69 -5.89
CA ARG A 104 10.39 10.64 -6.37
C ARG A 104 11.29 10.05 -7.45
N VAL A 105 11.63 8.76 -7.33
CA VAL A 105 12.50 8.08 -8.30
C VAL A 105 11.78 7.84 -9.62
N CYS A 106 10.50 7.48 -9.60
CA CYS A 106 9.69 7.40 -10.82
C CYS A 106 9.55 8.78 -11.50
N LEU A 107 9.32 9.85 -10.73
CA LEU A 107 9.28 11.20 -11.29
C LEU A 107 10.62 11.64 -11.90
N LEU A 108 11.74 11.27 -11.25
CA LEU A 108 13.08 11.52 -11.79
C LEU A 108 13.28 10.75 -13.10
N PHE A 109 12.86 9.48 -13.16
CA PHE A 109 12.92 8.67 -14.37
C PHE A 109 12.07 9.28 -15.50
N LEU A 110 10.82 9.68 -15.22
CA LEU A 110 9.96 10.38 -16.17
C LEU A 110 10.61 11.67 -16.69
N ALA A 111 11.20 12.48 -15.80
CA ALA A 111 11.88 13.71 -16.19
C ALA A 111 13.08 13.44 -17.12
N LEU A 112 13.91 12.45 -16.81
CA LEU A 112 15.03 12.04 -17.66
C LEU A 112 14.55 11.50 -19.02
N LEU A 113 13.48 10.72 -19.03
CA LEU A 113 12.89 10.19 -20.26
C LEU A 113 12.32 11.30 -21.16
N LEU A 114 11.65 12.29 -20.57
CA LEU A 114 11.20 13.51 -21.29
C LEU A 114 12.37 14.25 -21.91
N VAL A 115 13.47 14.42 -21.17
CA VAL A 115 14.70 15.04 -21.69
C VAL A 115 15.28 14.23 -22.84
N CYS A 116 15.28 12.88 -22.76
CA CYS A 116 15.70 12.02 -23.88
C CYS A 116 14.86 12.28 -25.14
N VAL A 117 13.52 12.31 -25.02
CA VAL A 117 12.59 12.58 -26.13
C VAL A 117 12.83 13.96 -26.75
N LEU A 118 13.03 14.99 -25.93
CA LEU A 118 13.28 16.35 -26.38
C LEU A 118 14.62 16.49 -27.12
N ILE A 119 15.72 15.97 -26.53
CA ILE A 119 17.06 16.06 -27.12
C ILE A 119 17.15 15.23 -28.40
N ALA A 120 16.52 14.04 -28.42
CA ALA A 120 16.43 13.20 -29.62
C ALA A 120 15.52 13.81 -30.70
N ARG A 121 14.67 14.79 -30.37
CA ARG A 121 13.60 15.34 -31.24
C ARG A 121 12.58 14.28 -31.68
N ALA A 122 12.39 13.24 -30.86
CA ALA A 122 11.44 12.16 -31.15
C ALA A 122 9.99 12.66 -31.31
N TYR A 123 9.65 13.81 -30.69
CA TYR A 123 8.34 14.45 -30.82
C TYR A 123 8.02 14.96 -32.23
N ARG A 124 9.01 15.15 -33.10
CA ARG A 124 8.78 15.60 -34.49
C ARG A 124 8.20 14.49 -35.37
N GLU A 125 8.48 13.25 -35.00
CA GLU A 125 7.96 12.08 -35.71
C GLU A 125 6.52 11.79 -35.28
N ARG A 126 5.57 12.09 -36.17
CA ARG A 126 4.13 11.91 -35.90
C ARG A 126 3.78 10.48 -35.51
N ASN A 127 4.40 9.50 -36.20
CA ASN A 127 4.18 8.08 -35.92
C ASN A 127 4.70 7.69 -34.53
N ALA A 128 5.81 8.28 -34.08
CA ALA A 128 6.33 8.02 -32.74
C ALA A 128 5.40 8.57 -31.65
N VAL A 129 4.89 9.79 -31.82
CA VAL A 129 3.93 10.40 -30.88
C VAL A 129 2.63 9.60 -30.82
N LEU A 130 2.09 9.20 -31.99
CA LEU A 130 0.89 8.36 -32.06
C LEU A 130 1.11 7.02 -31.36
N LEU A 131 2.27 6.38 -31.60
CA LEU A 131 2.62 5.12 -30.95
C LEU A 131 2.74 5.29 -29.42
N GLY A 132 3.32 6.39 -28.95
CA GLY A 132 3.34 6.73 -27.53
C GLY A 132 1.95 6.84 -26.91
N LEU A 133 1.02 7.52 -27.58
CA LEU A 133 -0.38 7.61 -27.15
C LEU A 133 -1.05 6.22 -27.14
N MET A 134 -0.82 5.40 -28.16
CA MET A 134 -1.34 4.04 -28.21
C MET A 134 -0.79 3.17 -27.08
N MET A 135 0.49 3.32 -26.73
CA MET A 135 1.08 2.58 -25.61
C MET A 135 0.52 3.02 -24.26
N PHE A 136 0.18 4.30 -24.10
CA PHE A 136 -0.60 4.77 -22.93
C PHE A 136 -1.96 4.05 -22.85
N LEU A 137 -2.68 3.94 -23.98
CA LEU A 137 -3.98 3.26 -24.02
C LEU A 137 -3.84 1.75 -23.77
N VAL A 138 -2.85 1.10 -24.37
CA VAL A 138 -2.55 -0.32 -24.12
C VAL A 138 -2.29 -0.55 -22.63
N ALA A 139 -1.49 0.32 -22.01
CA ALA A 139 -1.25 0.26 -20.58
C ALA A 139 -2.55 0.49 -19.79
N HIS A 140 -3.39 1.45 -20.19
CA HIS A 140 -4.69 1.68 -19.58
C HIS A 140 -5.58 0.45 -19.57
N PHE A 141 -5.67 -0.29 -20.67
CA PHE A 141 -6.48 -1.52 -20.74
C PHE A 141 -5.82 -2.71 -20.04
N ALA A 142 -4.51 -2.90 -20.17
CA ALA A 142 -3.78 -3.99 -19.53
C ALA A 142 -3.75 -3.87 -17.99
N PHE A 143 -3.68 -2.63 -17.52
CA PHE A 143 -3.62 -2.28 -16.10
C PHE A 143 -4.92 -1.63 -15.62
N PHE A 144 -6.02 -1.83 -16.35
CA PHE A 144 -7.30 -1.23 -16.01
C PHE A 144 -7.72 -1.62 -14.61
N TYR A 145 -8.24 -0.65 -13.87
CA TYR A 145 -8.85 -0.85 -12.57
C TYR A 145 -10.18 -0.11 -12.55
N PRO A 146 -11.30 -0.77 -12.19
CA PRO A 146 -12.50 -0.03 -11.89
C PRO A 146 -12.22 0.85 -10.66
N ARG A 147 -12.59 2.14 -10.74
CA ARG A 147 -12.55 3.03 -9.57
C ARG A 147 -13.65 2.60 -8.61
N VAL A 148 -13.36 1.58 -7.82
CA VAL A 148 -14.21 1.19 -6.70
C VAL A 148 -13.79 2.09 -5.53
N THR A 149 -14.64 3.07 -5.20
CA THR A 149 -14.69 3.58 -3.83
C THR A 149 -15.24 2.44 -3.00
N LEU A 150 -14.31 1.67 -2.44
CA LEU A 150 -14.66 0.62 -1.51
C LEU A 150 -15.33 1.32 -0.34
N LYS A 151 -16.59 0.96 -0.03
CA LYS A 151 -17.12 1.35 1.26
C LYS A 151 -16.12 0.82 2.30
N PRO A 152 -15.70 1.63 3.29
CA PRO A 152 -14.77 1.20 4.36
C PRO A 152 -15.31 0.04 5.22
N THR A 153 -16.45 -0.53 4.84
CA THR A 153 -17.26 -1.58 5.48
C THR A 153 -17.67 -2.69 4.51
N LEU A 154 -16.93 -2.94 3.43
CA LEU A 154 -17.23 -4.05 2.47
C LEU A 154 -17.16 -5.47 3.06
N THR A 155 -17.11 -5.62 4.39
CA THR A 155 -17.41 -6.88 5.08
C THR A 155 -18.80 -6.96 5.72
N LEU A 156 -19.65 -5.93 5.76
CA LEU A 156 -21.10 -6.04 6.06
C LEU A 156 -21.78 -4.68 5.88
N ASP A 157 -22.57 -4.54 4.81
CA ASP A 157 -23.55 -3.44 4.65
C ASP A 157 -24.87 -3.75 5.38
N GLU A 158 -24.91 -4.72 6.30
CA GLU A 158 -26.12 -5.11 7.04
C GLU A 158 -26.02 -5.00 8.55
N VAL A 159 -24.86 -4.62 9.08
CA VAL A 159 -24.72 -4.48 10.52
C VAL A 159 -24.87 -3.00 10.89
N ALA A 160 -26.11 -2.54 10.83
CA ALA A 160 -26.60 -1.54 11.76
C ALA A 160 -26.67 -2.10 13.19
N GLU A 161 -25.76 -3.01 13.58
CA GLU A 161 -25.67 -3.44 14.97
C GLU A 161 -24.94 -2.34 15.72
N LYS A 162 -25.58 -2.01 16.83
CA LYS A 162 -25.10 -1.14 17.87
C LYS A 162 -23.71 -1.55 18.41
N LYS A 163 -23.13 -2.70 18.03
CA LYS A 163 -21.83 -3.16 18.54
C LYS A 163 -20.98 -3.87 17.48
N ALA A 164 -19.70 -3.50 17.35
CA ALA A 164 -18.73 -4.23 16.53
C ALA A 164 -17.32 -4.09 17.13
N ILE A 165 -16.50 -5.14 16.99
CA ILE A 165 -15.06 -5.07 17.28
C ILE A 165 -14.31 -5.11 15.96
N GLU A 166 -13.47 -4.12 15.71
CA GLU A 166 -12.55 -4.12 14.58
C GLU A 166 -11.12 -4.25 15.08
N ILE A 167 -10.28 -5.03 14.40
CA ILE A 167 -8.86 -5.16 14.74
C ILE A 167 -8.00 -4.96 13.50
N PHE A 168 -7.07 -4.02 13.57
CA PHE A 168 -6.01 -3.84 12.58
C PHE A 168 -4.84 -4.76 12.96
N ALA A 169 -4.50 -5.69 12.07
CA ALA A 169 -3.55 -6.75 12.34
C ALA A 169 -2.63 -7.01 11.14
N ALA A 170 -1.37 -7.34 11.41
CA ALA A 170 -0.40 -7.76 10.40
C ALA A 170 -0.11 -9.26 10.50
N PRO A 171 0.13 -9.97 9.39
CA PRO A 171 0.44 -11.40 9.39
C PRO A 171 1.69 -11.80 10.18
N SER A 172 2.75 -10.99 10.15
CA SER A 172 4.00 -11.25 10.89
C SER A 172 3.94 -10.93 12.40
N CYS A 173 2.81 -10.44 12.91
CA CYS A 173 2.66 -9.98 14.29
C CYS A 173 2.02 -11.07 15.16
N THR A 174 2.81 -11.71 16.01
CA THR A 174 2.36 -12.76 16.95
C THR A 174 1.31 -12.24 17.95
N HIS A 175 1.49 -11.02 18.46
CA HIS A 175 0.52 -10.36 19.34
C HIS A 175 -0.83 -10.14 18.65
N CYS A 176 -0.82 -9.93 17.33
CA CYS A 176 -2.02 -9.75 16.54
C CYS A 176 -2.79 -11.08 16.39
N GLU A 177 -2.07 -12.20 16.23
CA GLU A 177 -2.66 -13.54 16.19
C GLU A 177 -3.35 -13.87 17.53
N HIS A 178 -2.65 -13.67 18.65
CA HIS A 178 -3.22 -13.86 19.99
C HIS A 178 -4.44 -12.97 20.25
N ALA A 179 -4.39 -11.70 19.84
CA ALA A 179 -5.51 -10.79 19.95
C ALA A 179 -6.72 -11.26 19.14
N ILE A 180 -6.52 -11.68 17.89
CA ILE A 180 -7.59 -12.20 17.04
C ILE A 180 -8.24 -13.44 17.64
N GLU A 181 -7.44 -14.39 18.14
CA GLU A 181 -7.98 -15.63 18.71
C GLU A 181 -8.84 -15.36 19.95
N TYR A 182 -8.36 -14.48 20.83
CA TYR A 182 -9.10 -14.09 22.02
C TYR A 182 -10.38 -13.31 21.69
N LEU A 183 -10.29 -12.31 20.80
CA LEU A 183 -11.46 -11.54 20.37
C LEU A 183 -12.49 -12.41 19.66
N ARG A 184 -12.07 -13.44 18.89
CA ARG A 184 -12.99 -14.43 18.30
C ARG A 184 -13.79 -15.17 19.37
N LYS A 185 -13.16 -15.55 20.48
CA LYS A 185 -13.85 -16.23 21.60
C LYS A 185 -14.88 -15.31 22.26
N ILE A 186 -14.55 -14.03 22.46
CA ILE A 186 -15.49 -13.05 23.03
C ILE A 186 -16.65 -12.77 22.07
N CYS A 187 -16.35 -12.51 20.80
CA CYS A 187 -17.33 -12.23 19.76
C CYS A 187 -18.30 -13.40 19.57
N ALA A 188 -17.80 -14.64 19.56
CA ALA A 188 -18.64 -15.84 19.51
C ALA A 188 -19.57 -15.98 20.74
N LYS A 189 -19.10 -15.60 21.93
CA LYS A 189 -19.91 -15.63 23.16
C LYS A 189 -20.96 -14.53 23.23
N THR A 190 -20.66 -13.36 22.66
CA THR A 190 -21.51 -12.16 22.76
C THR A 190 -22.42 -11.95 21.55
N GLY A 191 -22.20 -12.70 20.46
CA GLY A 191 -22.85 -12.46 19.18
C GLY A 191 -22.36 -11.20 18.46
N THR A 192 -21.29 -10.57 18.95
CA THR A 192 -20.74 -9.34 18.34
C THR A 192 -19.88 -9.70 17.13
N PRO A 193 -19.96 -8.97 16.01
CA PRO A 193 -19.10 -9.22 14.85
C PRO A 193 -17.66 -8.79 15.12
N LEU A 194 -16.72 -9.65 14.75
CA LEU A 194 -15.30 -9.34 14.69
C LEU A 194 -14.87 -9.04 13.26
N ILE A 195 -14.46 -7.80 13.01
CA ILE A 195 -13.94 -7.35 11.72
C ILE A 195 -12.41 -7.32 11.81
N VAL A 196 -11.74 -8.23 11.10
CA VAL A 196 -10.28 -8.18 10.98
C VAL A 196 -9.92 -7.34 9.77
N ARG A 197 -9.14 -6.28 9.98
CA ARG A 197 -8.60 -5.37 8.98
C ARG A 197 -7.11 -5.63 8.76
N PRO A 198 -6.72 -6.38 7.73
CA PRO A 198 -5.31 -6.67 7.47
C PRO A 198 -4.54 -5.38 7.12
N VAL A 199 -3.32 -5.25 7.67
CA VAL A 199 -2.36 -4.18 7.35
C VAL A 199 -0.96 -4.76 7.12
N SER A 200 -0.12 -4.03 6.40
CA SER A 200 1.26 -4.44 6.11
C SER A 200 2.26 -3.62 6.93
N ILE A 201 2.92 -4.23 7.93
CA ILE A 201 4.01 -3.56 8.67
C ILE A 201 5.38 -3.76 8.03
N SER A 202 5.55 -4.81 7.21
CA SER A 202 6.72 -5.05 6.38
C SER A 202 6.36 -5.22 4.90
N THR A 203 7.34 -5.27 4.00
CA THR A 203 7.11 -5.62 2.59
C THR A 203 6.68 -7.08 2.39
N ARG A 204 7.13 -7.99 3.27
CA ARG A 204 6.75 -9.41 3.24
C ARG A 204 5.29 -9.63 3.61
N ASP A 205 4.73 -8.77 4.47
CA ASP A 205 3.33 -8.83 4.89
C ASP A 205 2.34 -8.45 3.80
N MET A 206 2.76 -7.70 2.78
CA MET A 206 1.86 -7.15 1.78
C MET A 206 1.16 -8.28 1.03
N ASP A 207 1.93 -9.23 0.51
CA ASP A 207 1.42 -10.39 -0.21
C ASP A 207 0.43 -11.22 0.62
N GLN A 208 0.74 -11.43 1.89
CA GLN A 208 -0.11 -12.21 2.80
C GLN A 208 -1.40 -11.45 3.15
N SER A 209 -1.29 -10.16 3.42
CA SER A 209 -2.44 -9.28 3.71
C SER A 209 -3.36 -9.17 2.51
N VAL A 210 -2.81 -9.02 1.31
CA VAL A 210 -3.58 -8.99 0.06
C VAL A 210 -4.26 -10.33 -0.20
N ARG A 211 -3.57 -11.46 0.00
CA ARG A 211 -4.18 -12.80 -0.12
C ARG A 211 -5.32 -13.01 0.88
N TRP A 212 -5.17 -12.50 2.10
CA TRP A 212 -6.21 -12.56 3.12
C TRP A 212 -7.46 -11.80 2.66
N VAL A 213 -7.32 -10.53 2.31
CA VAL A 213 -8.44 -9.72 1.81
C VAL A 213 -9.06 -10.36 0.56
N THR A 214 -8.22 -10.84 -0.36
CA THR A 214 -8.68 -11.45 -1.60
C THR A 214 -9.54 -12.69 -1.34
N GLY A 215 -9.08 -13.60 -0.47
CA GLY A 215 -9.78 -14.84 -0.15
C GLY A 215 -11.06 -14.65 0.67
N LYS A 216 -11.26 -13.47 1.27
CA LYS A 216 -12.48 -13.14 2.02
C LYS A 216 -13.51 -12.38 1.20
N LEU A 217 -13.08 -11.53 0.26
CA LEU A 217 -13.98 -10.62 -0.45
C LEU A 217 -14.27 -11.02 -1.89
N PHE A 218 -13.43 -11.83 -2.53
CA PHE A 218 -13.60 -12.17 -3.93
C PHE A 218 -13.69 -13.68 -4.10
N GLU A 219 -14.77 -14.11 -4.75
CA GLU A 219 -14.99 -15.51 -5.15
C GLU A 219 -13.95 -15.96 -6.19
N CYS A 220 -13.62 -15.07 -7.15
CA CYS A 220 -12.60 -15.31 -8.16
C CYS A 220 -11.30 -14.55 -7.86
N LYS A 221 -10.19 -15.30 -7.76
CA LYS A 221 -8.84 -14.76 -7.53
C LYS A 221 -8.19 -14.26 -8.85
N SER A 222 -8.73 -13.19 -9.41
CA SER A 222 -8.20 -12.55 -10.63
C SER A 222 -7.11 -11.52 -10.32
N ARG A 223 -6.29 -11.11 -11.30
CA ARG A 223 -5.31 -10.01 -11.10
C ARG A 223 -5.98 -8.71 -10.62
N THR A 224 -7.20 -8.45 -11.04
CA THR A 224 -8.00 -7.30 -10.62
C THR A 224 -8.43 -7.41 -9.15
N SER A 225 -8.79 -8.60 -8.67
CA SER A 225 -9.16 -8.80 -7.26
C SER A 225 -7.96 -8.57 -6.34
N TYR A 226 -6.77 -9.02 -6.72
CA TYR A 226 -5.54 -8.74 -5.99
C TYR A 226 -5.23 -7.23 -5.91
N ARG A 227 -5.38 -6.50 -7.02
CA ARG A 227 -5.21 -5.03 -7.06
C ARG A 227 -6.21 -4.29 -6.16
N LEU A 228 -7.47 -4.72 -6.15
CA LEU A 228 -8.48 -4.14 -5.29
C LEU A 228 -8.22 -4.46 -3.81
N ALA A 229 -7.83 -5.70 -3.51
CA ALA A 229 -7.43 -6.11 -2.17
C ALA A 229 -6.22 -5.33 -1.64
N GLU A 230 -5.23 -5.06 -2.50
CA GLU A 230 -4.10 -4.19 -2.19
C GLU A 230 -4.52 -2.77 -1.82
N LYS A 231 -5.47 -2.19 -2.56
CA LYS A 231 -6.04 -0.89 -2.21
C LYS A 231 -6.72 -0.89 -0.83
N ILE A 232 -7.44 -1.96 -0.49
CA ILE A 232 -8.07 -2.13 0.83
C ILE A 232 -7.01 -2.15 1.94
N VAL A 233 -5.92 -2.91 1.76
CA VAL A 233 -4.82 -2.96 2.73
C VAL A 233 -4.21 -1.56 2.94
N TRP A 234 -4.01 -0.79 1.87
CA TRP A 234 -3.51 0.59 2.00
C TRP A 234 -4.48 1.55 2.68
N GLU A 235 -5.79 1.40 2.46
CA GLU A 235 -6.81 2.18 3.15
C GLU A 235 -6.85 1.83 4.64
N ASN A 236 -6.77 0.54 4.99
CA ASN A 236 -6.64 0.08 6.38
C ASN A 236 -5.38 0.63 7.05
N GLU A 237 -4.23 0.62 6.37
CA GLU A 237 -3.00 1.23 6.91
C GLU A 237 -3.14 2.74 7.15
N LYS A 238 -3.84 3.45 6.25
CA LYS A 238 -4.08 4.89 6.39
C LYS A 238 -4.97 5.17 7.61
N GLU A 239 -5.99 4.35 7.82
CA GLU A 239 -6.88 4.42 8.97
C GLU A 239 -6.16 4.08 10.28
N ALA A 240 -5.39 2.99 10.30
CA ALA A 240 -4.55 2.60 11.44
C ALA A 240 -3.58 3.72 11.85
N ARG A 241 -2.94 4.39 10.87
CA ARG A 241 -2.09 5.57 11.15
C ARG A 241 -2.87 6.71 11.76
N LYS A 242 -4.09 7.01 11.31
CA LYS A 242 -4.92 8.07 11.91
C LYS A 242 -5.26 7.74 13.37
N LEU A 243 -5.62 6.50 13.65
CA LEU A 243 -5.95 6.01 15.00
C LEU A 243 -4.74 5.98 15.95
N ASN A 244 -3.52 5.92 15.39
CA ASN A 244 -2.28 5.82 16.14
C ASN A 244 -1.30 6.98 15.89
N ASN A 245 -1.80 8.22 15.93
CA ASN A 245 -1.00 9.46 15.91
C ASN A 245 0.02 9.53 14.74
N GLY A 246 -0.36 9.02 13.57
CA GLY A 246 0.45 8.99 12.35
C GLY A 246 1.38 7.78 12.21
N LYS A 247 1.58 6.97 13.25
CA LYS A 247 2.47 5.79 13.22
C LYS A 247 1.69 4.52 12.90
N LEU A 248 2.20 3.72 11.96
CA LEU A 248 1.63 2.39 11.72
C LEU A 248 2.22 1.41 12.74
N ALA A 249 1.43 1.08 13.76
CA ALA A 249 1.74 0.04 14.72
C ALA A 249 0.49 -0.78 15.02
N VAL A 250 0.65 -2.07 15.28
CA VAL A 250 -0.43 -3.05 15.50
C VAL A 250 -0.07 -4.00 16.65
N PRO A 251 -1.05 -4.64 17.30
CA PRO A 251 -2.49 -4.57 17.05
C PRO A 251 -3.12 -3.24 17.48
N LEU A 252 -4.13 -2.79 16.73
CA LEU A 252 -5.03 -1.71 17.13
C LEU A 252 -6.44 -2.27 17.13
N ILE A 253 -7.16 -2.09 18.23
CA ILE A 253 -8.51 -2.63 18.40
C ILE A 253 -9.46 -1.46 18.56
N LEU A 254 -10.53 -1.48 17.79
CA LEU A 254 -11.57 -0.46 17.76
C LEU A 254 -12.86 -1.12 18.21
N VAL A 255 -13.37 -0.71 19.37
CA VAL A 255 -14.62 -1.22 19.91
C VAL A 255 -15.68 -0.16 19.70
N LYS A 256 -16.66 -0.47 18.85
CA LYS A 256 -17.81 0.39 18.55
C LYS A 256 -18.99 -0.11 19.37
N VAL A 257 -19.56 0.73 20.22
CA VAL A 257 -20.74 0.42 21.04
C VAL A 257 -21.66 1.64 21.05
N ASN A 258 -22.91 1.51 20.61
CA ASN A 258 -23.96 2.53 20.67
C ASN A 258 -23.52 3.94 20.18
N GLY A 259 -22.66 4.01 19.15
CA GLY A 259 -22.14 5.28 18.63
C GLY A 259 -20.95 5.87 19.40
N THR A 260 -20.52 5.22 20.48
CA THR A 260 -19.20 5.45 21.08
C THR A 260 -18.16 4.53 20.46
N GLU A 261 -16.95 5.06 20.30
CA GLU A 261 -15.83 4.38 19.65
C GLU A 261 -14.61 4.49 20.55
N GLU A 262 -14.10 3.35 21.02
CA GLU A 262 -12.91 3.27 21.85
C GLU A 262 -11.79 2.56 21.10
N THR A 263 -10.59 3.12 21.16
CA THR A 263 -9.40 2.57 20.49
C THR A 263 -8.39 2.08 21.52
N PHE A 264 -8.06 0.80 21.47
CA PHE A 264 -7.01 0.16 22.25
C PHE A 264 -5.75 -0.04 21.40
N ARG A 265 -4.59 0.24 22.00
CA ARG A 265 -3.29 0.17 21.33
C ARG A 265 -2.45 -0.93 21.96
N GLY A 266 -1.97 -1.86 21.15
CA GLY A 266 -1.20 -3.01 21.60
C GLY A 266 -2.05 -4.13 22.20
N TRP A 267 -1.40 -5.21 22.61
CA TRP A 267 -2.06 -6.35 23.24
C TRP A 267 -1.42 -6.69 24.59
N GLY A 268 -2.26 -6.85 25.61
CA GLY A 268 -1.83 -7.16 26.97
C GLY A 268 -3.01 -7.43 27.90
N LYS A 269 -2.73 -7.87 29.13
CA LYS A 269 -3.77 -8.19 30.14
C LYS A 269 -4.65 -6.99 30.49
N ASP A 270 -4.13 -5.77 30.38
CA ASP A 270 -4.88 -4.54 30.67
C ASP A 270 -5.92 -4.26 29.58
N VAL A 271 -5.53 -4.44 28.31
CA VAL A 271 -6.43 -4.32 27.16
C VAL A 271 -7.51 -5.41 27.20
N GLN A 272 -7.15 -6.64 27.55
CA GLN A 272 -8.13 -7.74 27.72
C GLN A 272 -9.18 -7.38 28.78
N ARG A 273 -8.75 -6.94 29.98
CA ARG A 273 -9.65 -6.55 31.06
C ARG A 273 -10.56 -5.37 30.68
N ALA A 274 -10.03 -4.39 29.96
CA ALA A 274 -10.82 -3.24 29.50
C ALA A 274 -11.86 -3.64 28.45
N ILE A 275 -11.53 -4.56 27.54
CA ILE A 275 -12.50 -5.08 26.57
C ILE A 275 -13.57 -5.92 27.28
N ASP A 276 -13.19 -6.82 28.17
CA ASP A 276 -14.12 -7.64 28.95
C ASP A 276 -15.12 -6.76 29.73
N SER A 277 -14.64 -5.70 30.40
CA SER A 277 -15.50 -4.81 31.19
C SER A 277 -16.51 -4.04 30.33
N LEU A 278 -16.17 -3.66 29.09
CA LEU A 278 -17.11 -3.04 28.15
C LEU A 278 -18.26 -3.98 27.77
N PHE A 279 -17.96 -5.29 27.62
CA PHE A 279 -18.96 -6.30 27.30
C PHE A 279 -19.77 -6.76 28.51
N GLU A 280 -19.19 -6.81 29.71
CA GLU A 280 -19.91 -7.08 30.96
C GLU A 280 -20.86 -5.93 31.34
N THR A 281 -20.38 -4.68 31.25
CA THR A 281 -21.18 -3.48 31.55
C THR A 281 -22.39 -3.37 30.62
N THR A 282 -22.23 -3.69 29.34
CA THR A 282 -23.36 -3.69 28.41
C THR A 282 -24.26 -4.93 28.50
N ARG A 283 -23.85 -6.01 29.15
CA ARG A 283 -24.73 -7.16 29.44
C ARG A 283 -25.64 -6.87 30.63
N ASN A 284 -25.15 -6.10 31.60
CA ASN A 284 -25.88 -5.72 32.81
C ASN A 284 -26.81 -4.51 32.58
N LEU A 285 -26.54 -3.67 31.56
CA LEU A 285 -27.37 -2.53 31.18
C LEU A 285 -28.21 -2.84 29.94
N GLY A 286 -29.30 -3.58 30.11
CA GLY A 286 -30.33 -3.78 29.09
C GLY A 286 -31.21 -2.55 28.82
N ILE A 287 -30.65 -1.32 28.80
CA ILE A 287 -31.45 -0.08 28.71
C ILE A 287 -30.72 0.99 27.88
N ASP A 288 -31.47 1.57 26.93
CA ASP A 288 -31.16 2.80 26.21
C ASP A 288 -30.76 3.91 27.19
N THR A 289 -29.52 4.40 27.11
CA THR A 289 -29.19 5.71 27.69
C THR A 289 -28.24 6.49 26.79
N LEU A 290 -28.83 7.48 26.10
CA LEU A 290 -28.17 8.75 25.82
C LEU A 290 -27.62 9.30 27.14
N GLY A 291 -26.31 9.25 27.36
CA GLY A 291 -25.72 9.96 28.50
C GLY A 291 -24.51 9.33 29.18
N LEU A 292 -23.48 8.93 28.43
CA LEU A 292 -22.13 8.79 28.99
C LEU A 292 -21.15 9.63 28.17
N LYS A 293 -21.41 10.94 28.18
CA LYS A 293 -20.43 11.96 27.74
C LYS A 293 -19.41 12.13 28.87
N LYS A 294 -18.13 11.94 28.54
CA LYS A 294 -16.95 12.31 29.36
C LYS A 294 -16.87 11.66 30.75
N SER A 295 -16.29 10.46 30.86
CA SER A 295 -15.66 10.07 32.14
C SER A 295 -14.46 9.11 32.05
N TYR A 296 -14.05 8.65 30.87
CA TYR A 296 -12.84 7.81 30.74
C TYR A 296 -11.75 8.42 29.85
N ALA A 297 -11.92 9.69 29.46
CA ALA A 297 -10.97 10.41 28.60
C ALA A 297 -9.76 11.01 29.34
N SER A 298 -9.52 10.67 30.61
CA SER A 298 -8.50 11.36 31.42
C SER A 298 -7.83 10.49 32.49
N THR A 299 -7.73 9.17 32.31
CA THR A 299 -7.04 8.32 33.31
C THR A 299 -6.09 7.26 32.72
N LEU A 300 -5.59 7.46 31.50
CA LEU A 300 -4.48 6.68 30.93
C LEU A 300 -3.47 7.54 30.15
N ILE A 301 -3.46 8.86 30.43
CA ILE A 301 -2.35 9.74 30.08
C ILE A 301 -1.75 10.09 31.44
N GLU A 302 -0.49 9.72 31.67
CA GLU A 302 0.23 9.69 32.97
C GLU A 302 0.03 8.40 33.80
N SER A 303 0.49 7.28 33.25
CA SER A 303 1.12 6.25 34.08
C SER A 303 2.36 5.75 33.35
N GLU A 304 3.49 6.28 33.82
CA GLU A 304 4.85 5.75 33.75
C GLU A 304 5.41 5.38 32.37
N GLU A 305 6.36 6.20 31.93
CA GLU A 305 7.57 5.75 31.25
C GLU A 305 8.04 4.41 31.85
N GLY A 306 7.80 3.29 31.18
CA GLY A 306 8.37 2.00 31.61
C GLY A 306 7.55 0.71 31.43
N LYS A 307 6.35 0.72 30.84
CA LYS A 307 5.69 -0.54 30.39
C LYS A 307 5.24 -0.45 28.94
N THR A 308 6.10 -0.92 28.05
CA THR A 308 5.83 -1.10 26.63
C THR A 308 4.72 -2.14 26.43
N LEU A 309 3.49 -1.67 26.15
CA LEU A 309 2.46 -2.52 25.55
C LEU A 309 3.00 -3.09 24.23
N SER A 310 2.82 -4.40 24.02
CA SER A 310 3.39 -5.09 22.88
C SER A 310 2.77 -4.60 21.57
N MET A 311 3.55 -3.84 20.79
CA MET A 311 3.16 -3.28 19.50
C MET A 311 4.24 -3.56 18.46
N CYS A 312 3.86 -4.10 17.32
CA CYS A 312 4.74 -4.26 16.16
C CYS A 312 4.61 -3.02 15.26
N SER A 313 5.74 -2.44 14.85
CA SER A 313 5.76 -1.24 13.99
C SER A 313 6.72 -1.38 12.82
N LYS A 314 6.54 -0.55 11.79
CA LYS A 314 7.41 -0.54 10.61
C LYS A 314 8.83 -0.10 10.98
N GLY A 315 9.76 -1.06 11.10
CA GLY A 315 11.19 -0.82 11.34
C GLY A 315 11.73 -1.33 12.69
N ALA A 316 10.91 -1.89 13.57
CA ALA A 316 11.37 -2.53 14.80
C ALA A 316 11.32 -4.06 14.64
N PHE A 317 12.48 -4.72 14.69
CA PHE A 317 12.52 -6.12 15.13
C PHE A 317 11.93 -6.15 16.54
N CYS A 318 11.00 -7.07 16.79
CA CYS A 318 10.43 -7.26 18.12
C CYS A 318 11.58 -7.50 19.11
N SER A 319 11.70 -6.65 20.13
CA SER A 319 12.46 -6.99 21.31
C SER A 319 11.71 -8.13 22.00
N GLU A 320 12.30 -9.32 21.97
CA GLU A 320 11.93 -10.40 22.88
C GLU A 320 12.26 -9.89 24.29
N ASP A 321 11.23 -9.73 25.13
CA ASP A 321 11.43 -9.65 26.56
C ASP A 321 11.94 -11.03 27.00
N SER A 322 13.24 -11.11 27.28
CA SER A 322 13.86 -12.19 28.03
C SER A 322 13.32 -12.18 29.47
N ASP A 323 13.01 -13.39 29.95
CA ASP A 323 12.52 -13.74 31.30
C ASP A 323 13.10 -12.92 32.47
#